data_AF-H0T9V8-F1
#
_entry.id   AF-H0T9V8-F1
#
_cell.length_a   1.000
_cell.length_b   1.000
_cell.length_c   1.000
_cell.angle_alpha   90.00
_cell.angle_beta   90.00
_cell.angle_gamma   90.00
#
_symmetry.space_group_name_H-M   'P 1'
#
loop_
_entity.id
_entity.type
_entity.pdbx_description
1 polymer ?
#
loop_
_entity_poly.entity_id
_entity_poly.type
_entity_poly.pdbx_seq_one_letter_code
_entity_poly.pdbx_strand_id
1 'polypeptide(L)'
;MIGFDLSIELEEAGFAIVGVAPSVSKALHLLQRNRCDLAVLDVNLGEETSAPIARALSAAGVPFVAVTGYSVDQCPEEFATAPLLSKPFQTSRLVATLRRQLPR
;
A
#
# COMPACT_ATOMS: atom_id res chain seq x y z
N MET A 1 -8.35 7.64 15.26
CA MET A 1 -7.56 6.53 15.83
C MET A 1 -7.73 5.34 14.90
N ILE A 2 -6.92 5.27 13.84
CA ILE A 2 -6.94 4.18 12.84
C ILE A 2 -5.48 4.03 12.44
N GLY A 3 -4.77 3.02 12.91
CA GLY A 3 -3.33 2.87 12.65
C GLY A 3 -2.68 1.74 13.41
N PHE A 4 -3.11 1.48 14.66
CA PHE A 4 -2.61 0.37 15.46
C PHE A 4 -3.31 -0.96 15.11
N ASP A 5 -4.60 -0.93 14.79
CA ASP A 5 -5.36 -2.16 14.48
C ASP A 5 -4.88 -2.85 13.20
N LEU A 6 -4.53 -2.08 12.17
CA LEU A 6 -4.16 -2.66 10.87
C LEU A 6 -2.84 -3.43 10.91
N SER A 7 -1.83 -2.92 11.64
CA SER A 7 -0.56 -3.64 11.81
C SER A 7 -0.76 -4.97 12.52
N ILE A 8 -1.57 -4.98 13.58
CA ILE A 8 -1.85 -6.19 14.37
C ILE A 8 -2.59 -7.21 13.50
N GLU A 9 -3.65 -6.79 12.80
CA GLU A 9 -4.41 -7.70 11.92
C GLU A 9 -3.56 -8.26 10.77
N LEU A 10 -2.60 -7.48 10.25
CA LEU A 10 -1.68 -7.94 9.22
C LEU A 10 -0.63 -8.92 9.80
N GLU A 11 -0.10 -8.64 10.99
CA GLU A 11 0.80 -9.56 11.70
C GLU A 11 0.10 -10.88 12.04
N GLU A 12 -1.14 -10.84 12.54
CA GLU A 12 -1.97 -12.03 12.78
C GLU A 12 -2.30 -12.80 11.50
N ALA A 13 -2.42 -12.09 10.37
CA ALA A 13 -2.57 -12.71 9.06
C ALA A 13 -1.27 -13.35 8.52
N GLY A 14 -0.15 -13.20 9.23
CA GLY A 14 1.16 -13.78 8.90
C GLY A 14 2.08 -12.87 8.09
N PHE A 15 1.76 -11.57 7.99
CA PHE A 15 2.61 -10.60 7.29
C PHE A 15 3.58 -9.93 8.26
N ALA A 16 4.84 -9.79 7.85
CA ALA A 16 5.81 -8.99 8.59
C ALA A 16 5.75 -7.52 8.15
N ILE A 17 5.50 -6.60 9.08
CA ILE A 17 5.48 -5.17 8.79
C ILE A 17 6.92 -4.64 8.78
N VAL A 18 7.46 -4.44 7.57
CA VAL A 18 8.81 -3.92 7.34
C VAL A 18 8.96 -2.44 7.72
N GLY A 19 7.85 -1.68 7.67
CA GLY A 19 7.81 -0.30 8.13
C GLY A 19 6.56 0.45 7.68
N VAL A 20 6.18 1.48 8.45
CA VAL A 20 5.05 2.37 8.14
C VAL A 20 5.57 3.75 7.79
N ALA A 21 5.11 4.28 6.65
CA ALA A 21 5.49 5.59 6.16
C ALA A 21 4.26 6.52 6.06
N PRO A 22 4.20 7.61 6.83
CA PRO A 22 3.11 8.58 6.74
C PRO A 22 3.28 9.60 5.60
N SER A 23 4.40 9.60 4.88
CA SER A 23 4.69 10.56 3.81
C SER A 23 5.51 9.93 2.68
N VAL A 24 5.44 10.52 1.48
CA VAL A 24 6.17 10.05 0.29
C VAL A 24 7.66 9.96 0.54
N SER A 25 8.25 11.03 1.10
CA SER A 25 9.68 11.09 1.38
C SER A 25 10.14 9.95 2.30
N LYS A 26 9.35 9.64 3.34
CA LYS A 26 9.68 8.57 4.29
C LYS A 26 9.48 7.18 3.68
N ALA A 27 8.48 7.01 2.82
CA ALA A 27 8.23 5.76 2.10
C ALA A 27 9.38 5.45 1.12
N LEU A 28 9.81 6.45 0.32
CA LEU A 28 10.93 6.30 -0.60
C LEU A 28 12.23 5.96 0.14
N HIS A 29 12.49 6.62 1.26
CA HIS A 29 13.64 6.27 2.11
C HIS A 29 13.59 4.84 2.65
N LEU A 30 12.41 4.36 3.06
CA LEU A 30 12.23 2.99 3.51
C LEU A 30 12.43 1.98 2.38
N LEU A 31 11.90 2.25 1.18
CA LEU A 31 12.08 1.40 0.00
C LEU A 31 13.55 1.28 -0.44
N GLN A 32 14.34 2.33 -0.23
CA GLN A 32 15.78 2.29 -0.52
C GLN A 32 16.57 1.45 0.49
N ARG A 33 16.14 1.43 1.76
CA ARG A 33 16.88 0.77 2.86
C ARG A 33 16.43 -0.65 3.12
N ASN A 34 15.15 -0.94 2.88
CA ASN A 34 14.54 -2.23 3.15
C ASN A 34 13.93 -2.78 1.88
N ARG A 35 14.09 -4.09 1.66
CA ARG A 35 13.34 -4.80 0.63
C ARG A 35 12.01 -5.24 1.21
N CYS A 36 10.93 -4.91 0.53
CA CYS A 36 9.59 -5.42 0.82
C CYS A 36 9.12 -6.28 -0.35
N ASP A 37 8.49 -7.40 -0.04
CA ASP A 37 7.90 -8.29 -1.06
C ASP A 37 6.57 -7.74 -1.59
N LEU A 38 5.92 -6.89 -0.79
CA LEU A 38 4.63 -6.30 -1.08
C LEU A 38 4.45 -5.00 -0.30
N ALA A 39 3.79 -4.01 -0.88
CA ALA A 39 3.49 -2.75 -0.21
C ALA A 39 1.99 -2.40 -0.25
N VAL A 40 1.51 -1.74 0.80
CA VAL A 40 0.18 -1.10 0.83
C VAL A 40 0.39 0.39 0.69
N LEU A 41 -0.25 1.00 -0.29
CA LEU A 41 -0.11 2.42 -0.60
C LEU A 41 -1.44 3.13 -0.43
N ASP A 42 -1.47 4.19 0.38
CA ASP A 42 -2.62 5.08 0.40
C ASP A 42 -2.46 6.11 -0.73
N VAL A 43 -3.37 6.13 -1.70
CA VAL A 43 -3.38 7.10 -2.81
C VAL A 43 -3.46 8.51 -2.24
N ASN A 44 -4.22 8.71 -1.16
CA ASN A 44 -4.38 10.00 -0.52
C ASN A 44 -3.59 10.07 0.79
N LEU A 45 -2.42 10.72 0.76
CA LEU A 45 -1.63 11.00 1.96
C LEU A 45 -1.98 12.37 2.59
N GLY A 46 -3.13 12.94 2.23
CA GLY A 46 -3.60 14.24 2.71
C GLY A 46 -3.23 15.36 1.73
N GLU A 47 -2.03 15.92 1.89
CA GLU A 47 -1.56 17.04 1.06
C GLU A 47 -0.90 16.60 -0.25
N GLU A 48 -0.55 15.32 -0.37
CA GLU A 48 0.12 14.75 -1.55
C GLU A 48 -0.42 13.37 -1.93
N THR A 49 -0.20 12.99 -3.19
CA THR A 49 -0.57 11.68 -3.72
C THR A 49 0.62 10.74 -3.65
N SER A 50 0.40 9.46 -3.34
CA SER A 50 1.48 8.45 -3.30
C SER A 50 1.96 7.93 -4.65
N ALA A 51 1.53 8.56 -5.76
CA ALA A 51 1.98 8.27 -7.13
C ALA A 51 3.51 8.10 -7.30
N PRO A 52 4.38 8.98 -6.76
CA PRO A 52 5.84 8.77 -6.82
C PRO A 52 6.30 7.47 -6.14
N ILE A 53 5.63 7.04 -5.07
CA ILE A 53 5.96 5.78 -4.39
C ILE A 53 5.51 4.59 -5.24
N ALA A 54 4.32 4.65 -5.85
CA ALA A 54 3.81 3.63 -6.77
C ALA A 54 4.77 3.42 -7.94
N ARG A 55 5.27 4.51 -8.52
CA ARG A 55 6.27 4.48 -9.59
C ARG A 55 7.59 3.86 -9.13
N ALA A 56 8.06 4.19 -7.93
CA ALA A 56 9.28 3.60 -7.37
C ALA A 56 9.14 2.08 -7.14
N LEU A 57 7.99 1.65 -6.61
CA LEU A 57 7.67 0.24 -6.40
C LEU A 57 7.58 -0.53 -7.72
N SER A 58 6.88 0.03 -8.70
CA SER A 58 6.76 -0.53 -10.04
C SER A 58 8.13 -0.66 -10.72
N ALA A 59 8.97 0.37 -10.62
CA ALA A 59 10.34 0.34 -11.14
C ALA A 59 11.22 -0.68 -10.40
N ALA A 60 10.96 -0.93 -9.12
CA ALA A 60 11.63 -1.96 -8.32
C ALA A 60 11.07 -3.39 -8.57
N GLY A 61 10.00 -3.52 -9.37
CA GLY A 61 9.33 -4.80 -9.61
C GLY A 61 8.58 -5.35 -8.38
N VAL A 62 8.27 -4.49 -7.40
CA VAL A 62 7.59 -4.87 -6.17
C VAL A 62 6.08 -4.68 -6.37
N PRO A 63 5.26 -5.73 -6.21
CA PRO A 63 3.80 -5.58 -6.27
C PRO A 63 3.30 -4.71 -5.12
N PHE A 64 2.22 -3.98 -5.35
CA PHE A 64 1.60 -3.15 -4.33
C PHE A 64 0.08 -3.10 -4.47
N VAL A 65 -0.59 -2.82 -3.36
CA VAL A 65 -2.04 -2.64 -3.28
C VAL A 65 -2.31 -1.19 -2.95
N ALA A 66 -3.14 -0.54 -3.76
CA ALA A 66 -3.46 0.85 -3.57
C ALA A 66 -4.78 1.01 -2.85
N VAL A 67 -4.84 1.94 -1.93
CA VAL A 67 -5.96 2.18 -1.03
C VAL A 67 -6.32 3.65 -1.17
N THR A 68 -7.57 3.99 -1.45
CA THR A 68 -7.97 5.37 -1.68
C THR A 68 -9.26 5.71 -0.94
N GLY A 69 -9.40 6.95 -0.49
CA GLY A 69 -10.68 7.49 -0.03
C GLY A 69 -11.59 8.01 -1.15
N TYR A 70 -11.05 8.11 -2.36
CA TYR A 70 -11.75 8.62 -3.54
C TYR A 70 -12.28 7.46 -4.41
N SER A 71 -13.16 7.78 -5.35
CA SER A 71 -13.64 6.82 -6.34
C SER A 71 -12.50 6.33 -7.24
N VAL A 72 -12.60 5.09 -7.73
CA VAL A 72 -11.65 4.47 -8.66
C VAL A 72 -11.36 5.35 -9.89
N ASP A 73 -12.35 6.12 -10.33
CA ASP A 73 -12.28 7.00 -11.49
C ASP A 73 -11.39 8.23 -11.28
N GLN A 74 -11.01 8.52 -10.04
CA GLN A 74 -10.13 9.63 -9.66
C GLN A 74 -8.71 9.16 -9.34
N CYS A 75 -8.43 7.87 -9.51
CA CYS A 75 -7.14 7.31 -9.20
C CYS A 75 -6.14 7.59 -10.34
N PRO A 76 -4.89 7.99 -10.02
CA PRO A 76 -3.84 8.16 -11.03
C PRO A 76 -3.57 6.88 -11.81
N GLU A 77 -3.14 7.02 -13.08
CA GLU A 77 -2.88 5.89 -13.99
C GLU A 77 -1.76 4.97 -13.48
N GLU A 78 -0.86 5.49 -12.64
CA GLU A 78 0.20 4.72 -11.96
C GLU A 78 -0.35 3.57 -11.11
N PHE A 79 -1.62 3.64 -10.73
CA PHE A 79 -2.33 2.62 -9.96
C PHE A 79 -3.19 1.70 -10.82
N ALA A 80 -3.33 1.96 -12.11
CA ALA A 80 -4.20 1.18 -13.00
C ALA A 80 -3.79 -0.30 -13.09
N THR A 81 -2.50 -0.61 -12.88
CA THR A 81 -1.97 -1.97 -12.86
C THR A 81 -2.07 -2.66 -11.50
N ALA A 82 -2.39 -1.91 -10.44
CA ALA A 82 -2.45 -2.40 -9.08
C ALA A 82 -3.92 -2.55 -8.62
N PRO A 83 -4.23 -3.51 -7.73
CA PRO A 83 -5.55 -3.62 -7.16
C PRO A 83 -5.83 -2.40 -6.28
N LEU A 84 -6.94 -1.71 -6.57
CA LEU A 84 -7.41 -0.54 -5.83
C LEU A 84 -8.49 -0.94 -4.82
N LEU A 85 -8.36 -0.45 -3.58
CA LEU A 85 -9.33 -0.59 -2.51
C LEU A 85 -9.85 0.78 -2.08
N SER A 86 -11.15 1.02 -2.30
CA SER A 86 -11.82 2.24 -1.83
C SER A 86 -12.17 2.13 -0.33
N LYS A 87 -11.89 3.18 0.45
CA LYS A 87 -12.35 3.32 1.84
C LYS A 87 -13.84 3.66 1.87
N PRO A 88 -14.60 3.16 2.88
CA PRO A 88 -14.17 2.23 3.92
C PRO A 88 -14.01 0.81 3.38
N PHE A 89 -12.88 0.16 3.69
CA PHE A 89 -12.61 -1.25 3.37
C PHE A 89 -12.46 -2.04 4.66
N GLN A 90 -12.75 -3.34 4.60
CA GLN A 90 -12.49 -4.26 5.69
C GLN A 90 -11.03 -4.76 5.63
N THR A 91 -10.37 -4.86 6.77
CA THR A 91 -9.00 -5.39 6.84
C THR A 91 -8.88 -6.78 6.26
N SER A 92 -9.88 -7.65 6.49
CA SER A 92 -9.98 -8.97 5.86
C SER A 92 -9.90 -8.92 4.33
N ARG A 93 -10.49 -7.89 3.69
CA ARG A 93 -10.41 -7.69 2.23
C ARG A 93 -9.03 -7.22 1.79
N LEU A 94 -8.38 -6.37 2.58
CA LEU A 94 -6.99 -5.98 2.36
C LEU A 94 -6.08 -7.21 2.43
N VAL A 95 -6.16 -7.98 3.51
CA VAL A 95 -5.40 -9.23 3.72
C VAL A 95 -5.61 -10.21 2.56
N ALA A 96 -6.84 -10.44 2.13
CA ALA A 96 -7.13 -11.33 1.01
C ALA A 96 -6.51 -10.82 -0.30
N THR A 97 -6.51 -9.50 -0.53
CA THR A 97 -5.89 -8.88 -1.70
C THR A 97 -4.37 -9.00 -1.65
N LEU A 98 -3.76 -8.76 -0.49
CA LEU A 98 -2.33 -8.91 -0.27
C LEU A 98 -1.87 -10.35 -0.50
N ARG A 99 -2.61 -11.33 0.03
CA ARG A 99 -2.34 -12.76 -0.18
C ARG A 99 -2.39 -13.17 -1.65
N ARG A 100 -3.22 -12.51 -2.47
CA ARG A 100 -3.28 -12.76 -3.92
C ARG A 100 -2.11 -12.15 -4.71
N GLN A 101 -1.49 -11.11 -4.17
CA GLN A 101 -0.38 -10.40 -4.79
C GLN A 101 1.00 -10.92 -4.36
N LEU A 102 1.07 -11.69 -3.27
CA LEU A 102 2.29 -12.40 -2.89
C LEU A 102 2.66 -13.40 -4.00
N PRO A 103 3.86 -13.30 -4.59
CA PRO A 103 4.36 -14.34 -5.48
C PRO A 103 4.49 -15.64 -4.67
N ARG A 104 3.91 -16.72 -5.18
CA ARG A 104 3.95 -18.06 -4.59
C ARG A 104 5.34 -18.66 -4.58
#